data_AF-A0A1Q7GVT0-F1
#
_entry.id   AF-A0A1Q7GVT0-F1
#
_cell.length_a   1.000
_cell.length_b   1.000
_cell.length_c   1.000
_cell.angle_alpha   90.00
_cell.angle_beta   90.00
_cell.angle_gamma   90.00
#
_symmetry.space_group_name_H-M   'P 1'
#
loop_
_entity.id
_entity.type
_entity.pdbx_description
1 polymer ?
#
loop_
_entity_poly.entity_id
_entity_poly.type
_entity_poly.pdbx_seq_one_letter_code
_entity_poly.pdbx_strand_id
1 'polypeptide(L)'
;MQPRASWSALYVRLALKALVRPRLAVDLVRLAWSFRARDWWRRPPFLPLPPRDYMQWRMFTAYGDEQAVPPVDDVVNFARWRRETMGL
;
A
#
# COMPACT_ATOMS: atom_id res chain seq x y z
N MET A 1 2.60 -19.33 -15.58
CA MET A 1 3.62 -18.98 -14.57
C MET A 1 3.28 -17.60 -14.03
N GLN A 2 2.69 -17.49 -12.83
CA GLN A 2 2.46 -16.17 -12.24
C GLN A 2 3.83 -15.54 -11.93
N PRO A 3 4.15 -14.34 -12.44
CA PRO A 3 5.39 -13.70 -12.09
C PRO A 3 5.42 -13.53 -10.58
N ARG A 4 6.52 -13.93 -9.94
CA ARG A 4 6.76 -13.63 -8.51
C ARG A 4 6.78 -12.12 -8.38
N ALA A 5 5.60 -11.53 -8.15
CA ALA A 5 5.47 -10.11 -8.00
C ALA A 5 6.25 -9.74 -6.73
N SER A 6 7.21 -8.82 -6.88
CA SER A 6 8.03 -8.38 -5.75
C SER A 6 7.37 -7.19 -5.09
N TRP A 7 7.29 -7.20 -3.76
CA TRP A 7 6.89 -6.04 -2.95
C TRP A 7 7.69 -4.80 -3.32
N SER A 8 9.00 -4.92 -3.57
CA SER A 8 9.83 -3.79 -3.99
C SER A 8 9.39 -3.21 -5.32
N ALA A 9 9.08 -4.05 -6.30
CA ALA A 9 8.59 -3.61 -7.60
C ALA A 9 7.21 -2.95 -7.50
N LEU A 10 6.34 -3.46 -6.63
CA LEU A 10 5.05 -2.84 -6.32
C LEU A 10 5.25 -1.43 -5.77
N TYR A 11 6.09 -1.26 -4.74
CA TYR A 11 6.36 0.05 -4.13
C TYR A 11 6.98 1.03 -5.12
N VAL A 12 7.95 0.61 -5.93
CA VAL A 12 8.56 1.46 -6.97
C VAL A 12 7.51 1.89 -8.00
N ARG A 13 6.66 0.97 -8.47
CA ARG A 13 5.60 1.31 -9.43
C ARG A 13 4.56 2.27 -8.83
N LEU A 14 4.19 2.08 -7.56
CA LEU A 14 3.29 2.99 -6.85
C LEU A 14 3.93 4.36 -6.67
N ALA A 15 5.22 4.42 -6.29
CA ALA A 15 5.95 5.68 -6.16
C ALA A 15 6.04 6.43 -7.49
N LEU A 16 6.37 5.74 -8.59
CA LEU A 16 6.37 6.33 -9.93
C LEU A 16 4.98 6.82 -10.35
N LYS A 17 3.92 6.03 -10.13
CA LYS A 17 2.54 6.46 -10.40
C LYS A 17 2.14 7.66 -9.54
N ALA A 18 2.56 7.72 -8.28
CA ALA A 18 2.30 8.82 -7.35
C ALA A 18 3.00 10.11 -7.80
N LEU A 19 4.25 10.02 -8.30
CA LEU A 19 4.98 11.16 -8.86
C LEU A 19 4.26 11.79 -10.07
N VAL A 20 3.66 10.96 -10.93
CA VAL A 20 2.92 11.44 -12.11
C VAL A 20 1.51 11.93 -11.76
N ARG A 21 0.93 11.45 -10.66
CA ARG A 21 -0.46 11.74 -10.25
C ARG A 21 -0.51 12.26 -8.81
N PRO A 22 -0.42 13.58 -8.58
CA PRO A 22 -0.36 14.14 -7.22
C PRO A 22 -1.60 13.81 -6.38
N ARG A 23 -2.79 13.72 -7.00
CA ARG A 23 -4.01 13.28 -6.31
C ARG A 23 -3.90 11.85 -5.77
N LEU A 24 -3.37 10.93 -6.57
CA LEU A 24 -3.13 9.55 -6.15
C LEU A 24 -2.06 9.47 -5.05
N ALA A 25 -1.04 10.33 -5.12
CA ALA A 25 -0.04 10.42 -4.06
C ALA A 25 -0.68 10.77 -2.70
N VAL A 26 -1.57 11.77 -2.68
CA VAL A 26 -2.31 12.14 -1.46
C VAL A 26 -3.15 10.98 -0.96
N ASP A 27 -3.86 10.27 -1.84
CA ASP A 27 -4.68 9.12 -1.46
C ASP A 27 -3.84 7.97 -0.88
N LEU A 28 -2.69 7.66 -1.49
CA LEU A 28 -1.76 6.64 -1.00
C LEU A 28 -1.14 7.04 0.35
N VAL A 29 -0.79 8.31 0.54
CA VAL A 29 -0.26 8.81 1.82
C VAL A 29 -1.33 8.75 2.91
N ARG A 30 -2.57 9.15 2.63
CA ARG A 30 -3.70 9.05 3.57
C ARG A 30 -4.02 7.60 3.93
N LEU A 31 -3.96 6.71 2.95
CA LEU A 31 -4.10 5.27 3.14
C LEU A 31 -3.03 4.75 4.09
N ALA A 32 -1.75 5.04 3.79
CA ALA A 32 -0.62 4.64 4.61
C ALA A 32 -0.73 5.21 6.04
N TRP A 33 -1.13 6.48 6.16
CA TRP A 33 -1.36 7.15 7.44
C TRP A 33 -2.44 6.49 8.29
N SER A 34 -3.53 6.04 7.66
CA SER A 34 -4.63 5.35 8.34
C SER A 34 -4.18 4.02 8.95
N PHE A 35 -3.22 3.34 8.32
CA PHE A 35 -2.67 2.05 8.76
C PHE A 35 -1.28 2.16 9.37
N ARG A 36 -0.85 3.35 9.78
CA ARG A 36 0.52 3.59 10.24
C ARG A 36 0.87 2.67 11.42
N ALA A 37 2.04 2.06 11.37
CA ALA A 37 2.58 1.37 12.54
C ALA A 37 2.84 2.37 13.68
N ARG A 38 2.58 2.01 14.94
CA ARG A 38 3.08 2.77 16.09
C ARG A 38 4.61 2.68 16.05
N ASP A 39 5.33 3.79 16.23
CA ASP A 39 6.81 3.89 16.15
C ASP A 39 7.45 3.85 14.74
N TRP A 40 6.69 4.11 13.68
CA TRP A 40 7.21 4.23 12.31
C TRP A 40 8.37 5.25 12.16
N TRP A 41 8.40 6.30 12.99
CA TRP A 41 9.46 7.29 13.04
C TRP A 41 10.77 6.83 13.71
N ARG A 42 10.78 5.67 14.39
CA ARG A 42 11.96 5.18 15.12
C ARG A 42 12.83 4.26 14.29
N ARG A 43 12.33 3.78 13.15
CA ARG A 43 13.06 2.87 12.27
C ARG A 43 13.03 3.40 10.82
N PRO A 44 14.18 3.44 10.12
CA PRO A 44 14.18 3.72 8.69
C PRO A 44 13.31 2.67 7.98
N PRO A 45 12.51 3.04 6.97
CA PRO A 45 12.63 4.25 6.15
C PRO A 45 11.85 5.50 6.62
N PHE A 46 11.42 5.58 7.90
CA PHE A 46 10.69 6.74 8.45
C PHE A 46 9.47 7.16 7.62
N LEU A 47 8.84 6.20 6.96
CA LEU A 47 7.61 6.40 6.22
C LEU A 47 6.45 5.82 7.05
N PRO A 48 5.26 6.42 7.01
CA PRO A 48 4.08 5.92 7.70
C PRO A 48 3.52 4.68 6.99
N LEU A 49 4.35 3.66 6.79
CA LEU A 49 3.96 2.43 6.13
C LEU A 49 3.31 1.48 7.14
N PRO A 50 2.29 0.73 6.71
CA PRO A 50 1.74 -0.36 7.50
C PRO A 50 2.80 -1.41 7.85
N PRO A 51 2.73 -2.01 9.05
CA PRO A 51 3.70 -3.02 9.47
C PRO A 51 3.57 -4.30 8.63
N ARG A 52 4.66 -5.05 8.53
CA ARG A 52 4.75 -6.24 7.66
C ARG A 52 3.76 -7.33 8.07
N ASP A 53 3.59 -7.54 9.38
CA ASP A 53 2.65 -8.54 9.92
C ASP A 53 1.19 -8.21 9.55
N TYR A 54 0.83 -6.92 9.60
CA TYR A 54 -0.48 -6.46 9.13
C TYR A 54 -0.66 -6.74 7.64
N MET A 55 0.37 -6.49 6.84
CA MET A 55 0.31 -6.74 5.40
C MET A 55 0.19 -8.23 5.09
N GLN A 56 0.93 -9.10 5.77
CA GLN A 56 0.84 -10.56 5.63
C GLN A 56 -0.57 -11.06 5.97
N TRP A 57 -1.11 -10.64 7.12
CA TRP A 57 -2.48 -10.96 7.50
C TRP A 57 -3.49 -10.45 6.47
N ARG A 58 -3.28 -9.25 5.92
CA ARG A 58 -4.16 -8.68 4.91
C ARG A 58 -4.11 -9.46 3.60
N MET A 59 -2.94 -9.92 3.19
CA MET A 59 -2.78 -10.71 1.97
C MET A 59 -3.33 -12.12 2.15
N PHE A 60 -3.14 -12.72 3.31
CA PHE A 60 -3.75 -14.00 3.65
C PHE A 60 -5.29 -13.93 3.60
N THR A 61 -5.89 -12.89 4.18
CA THR A 61 -7.35 -12.73 4.19
C THR A 61 -7.94 -12.33 2.85
N ALA A 62 -7.21 -11.55 2.02
CA ALA A 62 -7.71 -11.08 0.74
C ALA A 62 -7.41 -12.03 -0.44
N TYR A 63 -6.24 -12.68 -0.43
CA TYR A 63 -5.70 -13.46 -1.54
C TYR A 63 -5.39 -14.92 -1.17
N GLY A 64 -5.53 -15.31 0.10
CA GLY A 64 -5.27 -16.68 0.57
C GLY A 64 -3.80 -17.02 0.79
N ASP A 65 -2.88 -16.06 0.59
CA ASP A 65 -1.43 -16.25 0.74
C ASP A 65 -0.82 -15.01 1.41
N GLU A 66 -0.06 -15.22 2.48
CA GLU A 66 0.65 -14.17 3.24
C GLU A 66 1.72 -13.46 2.42
N GLN A 67 2.23 -14.10 1.37
CA GLN A 67 3.26 -13.58 0.48
C GLN A 67 2.69 -13.07 -0.85
N ALA A 68 1.38 -13.14 -1.05
CA ALA A 68 0.75 -12.59 -2.24
C ALA A 68 1.07 -11.10 -2.35
N VAL A 69 1.43 -10.66 -3.55
CA VAL A 69 1.64 -9.25 -3.86
C VAL A 69 0.45 -8.77 -4.70
N PRO A 70 -0.30 -7.78 -4.20
CA PRO A 70 -1.48 -7.31 -4.91
C PRO A 70 -1.07 -6.62 -6.21
N PRO A 71 -1.89 -6.71 -7.27
CA PRO A 71 -1.74 -5.88 -8.46
C PRO A 71 -1.68 -4.39 -8.09
N VAL A 72 -0.88 -3.60 -8.82
CA VAL A 72 -0.78 -2.14 -8.62
C VAL A 72 -2.16 -1.49 -8.71
N ASP A 73 -2.98 -1.94 -9.66
CA ASP A 73 -4.29 -1.33 -9.92
C ASP A 73 -5.29 -1.63 -8.79
N ASP A 74 -5.18 -2.77 -8.11
CA ASP A 74 -5.98 -3.07 -6.91
C ASP A 74 -5.67 -2.08 -5.79
N VAL A 75 -4.39 -1.78 -5.55
CA VAL A 75 -3.97 -0.80 -4.55
C VAL A 75 -4.47 0.60 -4.90
N VAL A 76 -4.40 0.99 -6.17
CA VAL A 76 -4.91 2.28 -6.65
C VAL A 76 -6.43 2.38 -6.51
N ASN A 77 -7.16 1.32 -6.88
CA ASN A 77 -8.61 1.26 -6.74
C ASN A 77 -9.02 1.30 -5.26
N PHE A 78 -8.31 0.60 -4.39
CA PHE A 78 -8.56 0.64 -2.95
C PHE A 78 -8.32 2.03 -2.34
N ALA A 79 -7.23 2.70 -2.73
CA ALA A 79 -6.95 4.08 -2.31
C ALA A 79 -8.06 5.05 -2.77
N ARG A 80 -8.53 4.90 -4.02
CA ARG A 80 -9.65 5.68 -4.56
C ARG A 80 -10.96 5.41 -3.81
N TRP A 81 -11.29 4.14 -3.61
CA TRP A 81 -12.49 3.73 -2.88
C TRP A 81 -12.50 4.29 -1.45
N ARG A 82 -11.34 4.30 -0.77
CA ARG A 82 -11.19 4.92 0.55
C ARG A 82 -11.50 6.42 0.52
N ARG A 83 -11.03 7.15 -0.50
CA ARG A 83 -11.36 8.56 -0.68
C ARG A 83 -12.86 8.76 -0.87
N GLU A 84 -13.49 7.99 -1.75
CA GLU A 84 -14.93 8.08 -2.05
C GLU A 84 -15.79 7.73 -0.83
N THR A 85 -15.42 6.68 -0.10
CA THR A 85 -16.20 6.16 1.03
C THR A 85 -15.98 6.94 2.33
N MET A 86 -14.76 7.44 2.56
CA MET A 86 -14.43 8.18 3.80
C MET A 86 -14.44 9.70 3.66
N GLY A 87 -14.74 10.23 2.47
CA GLY A 87 -15.00 11.66 2.26
C GLY A 87 -13.85 12.60 2.63
N LEU A 88 -12.59 12.15 2.54
CA LEU A 88 -11.39 12.94 2.84
C LEU A 88 -10.94 13.85 1.69
#